data_AF-A0A7C3LEL7-F1
#
_entry.id   AF-A0A7C3LEL7-F1
#
_cell.length_a   1.000
_cell.length_b   1.000
_cell.length_c   1.000
_cell.angle_alpha   90.00
_cell.angle_beta   90.00
_cell.angle_gamma   90.00
#
_symmetry.space_group_name_H-M   'P 1'
#
loop_
_entity.id
_entity.type
_entity.pdbx_description
1 polymer ?
#
loop_
_entity_poly.entity_id
_entity_poly.type
_entity_poly.pdbx_seq_one_letter_code
_entity_poly.pdbx_strand_id
1 'polypeptide(L)'
;MTATPCARASVLPCMMGVLLCLLPTPLPAQPSTTGQTGLINMPDGRIDPEGTLRFGLSYNKPYTALWSSITFLPRLELSARYTNINDAPAFQGDENADFGDYKDKAFDAKLLLLRESRWLPAISAGTQDYMGTRLFAAHYMAMSKRLFGDLDVTLGYGTKRIDGLFGGVRYNPSWHRKLELLLEYDAYGYEQDLLAAESGALGKRGGATFGVGYRMGWFGIQAAYGGGDVGGNLSVSIPLNRKEFIPKIDEPAPFRVRRGQQPAAAWRENSRLAAALRSDLEMQGYKNVHIVLAGGTVRASLTHPRIFLMGRAVGRAARTILLAGPADAQAIEIIYTRNDLPLATYVFSDPAQLRAYFDGEISAERLSRSVTITRAVPAAMEAGTERAVSAMDPERGKPATALETAEDNEGHLLGFKWEDRRLSRLHVVPFNVRLFVNDPSGAFHYDIYSLAQYRKHFGRGFFLDSGVRFTLLEDVSKVRQGSNSRLPHVRSDIALYLQGGRLN
;
A
#
# COMPACT_ATOMS: atom_id res chain seq x y z
N MET A 1 -64.95 -25.10 34.24
CA MET A 1 -64.95 -24.21 35.41
C MET A 1 -63.75 -23.29 35.29
N THR A 2 -63.85 -22.30 34.41
CA THR A 2 -64.18 -20.89 34.70
C THR A 2 -63.03 -20.15 35.39
N ALA A 3 -62.10 -19.72 34.55
CA ALA A 3 -61.26 -18.56 34.80
C ALA A 3 -62.06 -17.28 34.44
N THR A 4 -61.95 -16.27 35.29
CA THR A 4 -62.35 -14.87 35.05
C THR A 4 -61.10 -13.98 35.10
N PRO A 5 -61.15 -12.76 34.52
CA PRO A 5 -60.07 -12.17 33.75
C PRO A 5 -59.50 -10.88 34.39
N CYS A 6 -58.42 -10.33 33.82
CA CYS A 6 -58.05 -8.94 34.07
C CYS A 6 -57.49 -8.23 32.82
N ALA A 7 -58.22 -7.17 32.45
CA ALA A 7 -57.88 -5.90 31.81
C ALA A 7 -56.93 -5.82 30.58
N ARG A 8 -57.53 -5.29 29.51
CA ARG A 8 -56.90 -4.76 28.29
C ARG A 8 -56.23 -3.40 28.55
N ALA A 9 -55.03 -3.20 27.99
CA ALA A 9 -54.48 -1.89 27.69
C ALA A 9 -54.10 -1.82 26.20
N SER A 10 -54.71 -0.87 25.50
CA SER A 10 -54.52 -0.53 24.10
C SER A 10 -53.18 0.18 23.88
N VAL A 11 -52.34 -0.36 23.00
CA VAL A 11 -51.12 0.32 22.49
C VAL A 11 -51.37 0.77 21.05
N LEU A 12 -51.42 2.09 20.88
CA LEU A 12 -51.40 2.80 19.60
C LEU A 12 -50.01 2.64 18.95
N PRO A 13 -49.88 2.33 17.66
CA PRO A 13 -48.56 2.25 17.03
C PRO A 13 -48.04 3.67 16.79
N CYS A 14 -47.03 4.05 17.55
CA CYS A 14 -46.24 5.24 17.31
C CYS A 14 -45.43 5.01 16.02
N MET A 15 -45.90 5.58 14.89
CA MET A 15 -45.08 5.80 13.69
C MET A 15 -43.97 6.80 14.05
N MET A 16 -42.92 6.30 14.69
CA MET A 16 -41.66 7.01 14.81
C MET A 16 -40.93 6.81 13.49
N GLY A 17 -41.06 7.81 12.61
CA GLY A 17 -40.29 7.89 11.37
C GLY A 17 -38.81 7.73 11.70
N VAL A 18 -38.24 6.59 11.29
CA VAL A 18 -36.80 6.41 11.19
C VAL A 18 -36.35 7.34 10.07
N LEU A 19 -36.05 8.58 10.44
CA LEU A 19 -35.26 9.47 9.61
C LEU A 19 -33.88 8.84 9.54
N LEU A 20 -33.66 8.03 8.49
CA LEU A 20 -32.35 7.55 8.12
C LEU A 20 -31.50 8.80 7.82
N CYS A 21 -30.82 9.34 8.83
CA CYS A 21 -29.75 10.29 8.65
C CYS A 21 -28.62 9.58 7.91
N LEU A 22 -28.77 9.45 6.60
CA LEU A 22 -27.67 9.31 5.67
C LEU A 22 -26.84 10.58 5.81
N LEU A 23 -25.97 10.63 6.81
CA LEU A 23 -24.86 11.56 6.78
C LEU A 23 -24.12 11.25 5.48
N PRO A 24 -24.09 12.16 4.48
CA PRO A 24 -23.28 11.94 3.31
C PRO A 24 -21.86 11.81 3.83
N THR A 25 -21.28 10.61 3.73
CA THR A 25 -19.84 10.44 3.91
C THR A 25 -19.21 11.48 2.99
N PRO A 26 -18.44 12.45 3.52
CA PRO A 26 -17.89 13.48 2.68
C PRO A 26 -17.10 12.78 1.59
N LEU A 27 -17.51 12.98 0.33
CA LEU A 27 -16.70 12.52 -0.78
C LEU A 27 -15.34 13.19 -0.62
N PRO A 28 -14.25 12.39 -0.64
CA PRO A 28 -12.92 12.90 -0.41
C PRO A 28 -12.59 13.97 -1.44
N ALA A 29 -11.71 14.87 -1.04
CA ALA A 29 -11.19 15.88 -1.93
C ALA A 29 -10.45 15.17 -3.08
N GLN A 30 -10.52 15.71 -4.31
CA GLN A 30 -9.86 15.10 -5.47
C GLN A 30 -8.67 15.94 -5.93
N PRO A 31 -7.59 15.31 -6.40
CA PRO A 31 -6.46 16.03 -6.96
C PRO A 31 -6.80 16.56 -8.37
N SER A 32 -6.41 17.81 -8.63
CA SER A 32 -6.35 18.37 -9.98
C SER A 32 -5.14 17.81 -10.74
N THR A 33 -4.96 18.22 -12.00
CA THR A 33 -3.78 17.94 -12.83
C THR A 33 -2.48 18.47 -12.22
N THR A 34 -2.54 19.33 -11.21
CA THR A 34 -1.35 19.81 -10.47
C THR A 34 -1.01 18.96 -9.25
N GLY A 35 -1.91 18.04 -8.87
CA GLY A 35 -1.81 17.25 -7.63
C GLY A 35 -2.35 17.94 -6.39
N GLN A 36 -2.57 19.26 -6.41
CA GLN A 36 -3.34 19.95 -5.38
C GLN A 36 -4.82 19.56 -5.43
N THR A 37 -5.51 19.60 -4.29
CA THR A 37 -6.94 19.39 -4.24
C THR A 37 -7.67 20.45 -5.09
N GLY A 38 -8.55 19.99 -5.98
CA GLY A 38 -9.23 20.85 -6.93
C GLY A 38 -10.28 20.11 -7.76
N LEU A 39 -10.58 20.70 -8.92
CA LEU A 39 -11.50 20.18 -9.93
C LEU A 39 -10.71 19.40 -10.99
N ILE A 40 -10.47 20.00 -12.17
CA ILE A 40 -9.67 19.43 -13.26
C ILE A 40 -8.31 20.11 -13.27
N ASN A 41 -8.26 21.41 -13.62
CA ASN A 41 -7.05 22.23 -13.63
C ASN A 41 -7.01 23.21 -12.45
N MET A 42 -8.19 23.62 -11.99
CA MET A 42 -8.35 24.66 -10.99
C MET A 42 -8.40 24.09 -9.57
N PRO A 43 -7.85 24.81 -8.57
CA PRO A 43 -7.98 24.43 -7.17
C PRO A 43 -9.41 24.66 -6.65
N ASP A 44 -9.76 24.01 -5.55
CA ASP A 44 -11.05 24.22 -4.86
C ASP A 44 -10.87 24.78 -3.44
N GLY A 45 -11.95 24.94 -2.68
CA GLY A 45 -11.92 25.41 -1.29
C GLY A 45 -11.53 24.36 -0.25
N ARG A 46 -11.28 23.09 -0.62
CA ARG A 46 -11.11 21.97 0.33
C ARG A 46 -9.70 21.39 0.31
N ILE A 47 -9.41 20.56 1.31
CA ILE A 47 -8.22 19.71 1.40
C ILE A 47 -8.67 18.33 1.88
N ASP A 48 -7.82 17.33 1.69
CA ASP A 48 -8.08 15.98 2.20
C ASP A 48 -7.93 15.90 3.74
N PRO A 49 -8.31 14.78 4.37
CA PRO A 49 -8.02 14.52 5.77
C PRO A 49 -6.51 14.50 6.05
N GLU A 50 -6.12 14.92 7.26
CA GLU A 50 -4.73 14.87 7.74
C GLU A 50 -4.08 13.49 7.53
N GLY A 51 -2.84 13.49 7.07
CA GLY A 51 -2.08 12.28 6.78
C GLY A 51 -2.45 11.61 5.46
N THR A 52 -3.25 12.24 4.59
CA THR A 52 -3.51 11.74 3.24
C THR A 52 -2.35 12.10 2.32
N LEU A 53 -1.65 11.07 1.84
CA LEU A 53 -0.59 11.17 0.83
C LEU A 53 -1.16 10.71 -0.51
N ARG A 54 -0.95 11.50 -1.57
CA ARG A 54 -1.39 11.20 -2.93
C ARG A 54 -0.22 11.25 -3.90
N PHE A 55 -0.30 10.43 -4.92
CA PHE A 55 0.61 10.43 -6.07
C PHE A 55 -0.20 10.33 -7.34
N GLY A 56 0.31 10.87 -8.44
CA GLY A 56 -0.36 10.70 -9.72
C GLY A 56 0.42 11.16 -10.92
N LEU A 57 -0.13 10.81 -12.08
CA LEU A 57 0.35 11.19 -13.39
C LEU A 57 -0.80 11.93 -14.09
N SER A 58 -0.51 13.13 -14.58
CA SER A 58 -1.47 13.90 -15.37
C SER A 58 -0.91 14.20 -16.75
N TYR A 59 -1.80 14.25 -17.73
CA TYR A 59 -1.54 14.75 -19.06
C TYR A 59 -2.58 15.83 -19.37
N ASN A 60 -2.12 17.01 -19.76
CA ASN A 60 -2.96 18.07 -20.26
C ASN A 60 -2.13 18.91 -21.23
N LYS A 61 -2.26 18.63 -22.53
CA LYS A 61 -1.38 19.15 -23.59
C LYS A 61 -1.04 20.64 -23.39
N PRO A 62 0.25 21.04 -23.50
CA PRO A 62 1.44 20.20 -23.74
C PRO A 62 2.06 19.59 -22.48
N TYR A 63 1.40 19.69 -21.32
CA TYR A 63 2.00 19.33 -20.04
C TYR A 63 1.77 17.87 -19.68
N THR A 64 2.86 17.15 -19.41
CA THR A 64 2.82 15.85 -18.74
C THR A 64 3.46 16.01 -17.38
N ALA A 65 2.78 15.66 -16.29
CA ALA A 65 3.30 15.86 -14.95
C ALA A 65 3.18 14.62 -14.06
N LEU A 66 4.28 14.30 -13.38
CA LEU A 66 4.28 13.42 -12.22
C LEU A 66 4.15 14.30 -10.99
N TRP A 67 3.14 14.07 -10.16
CA TRP A 67 2.87 14.89 -8.99
C TRP A 67 2.69 14.05 -7.73
N SER A 68 2.91 14.69 -6.59
CA SER A 68 2.65 14.16 -5.26
C SER A 68 2.07 15.25 -4.38
N SER A 69 1.19 14.88 -3.44
CA SER A 69 0.65 15.81 -2.46
C SER A 69 0.42 15.15 -1.12
N ILE A 70 0.55 15.92 -0.04
CA ILE A 70 0.30 15.46 1.32
C ILE A 70 -0.52 16.50 2.07
N THR A 71 -1.60 16.06 2.71
CA THR A 71 -2.25 16.85 3.75
C THR A 71 -1.42 16.72 5.02
N PHE A 72 -0.42 17.60 5.17
CA PHE A 72 0.56 17.54 6.24
C PHE A 72 -0.04 17.86 7.60
N LEU A 73 -0.94 18.84 7.66
CA LEU A 73 -1.67 19.25 8.87
C LEU A 73 -3.17 19.35 8.56
N PRO A 74 -4.06 19.40 9.57
CA PRO A 74 -5.53 19.47 9.37
C PRO A 74 -6.04 20.71 8.61
N ARG A 75 -5.15 21.63 8.24
CA ARG A 75 -5.41 22.84 7.45
C ARG A 75 -4.35 23.10 6.37
N LEU A 76 -3.32 22.27 6.22
CA LEU A 76 -2.21 22.53 5.31
C LEU A 76 -2.01 21.34 4.38
N GLU A 77 -2.11 21.60 3.09
CA GLU A 77 -1.75 20.69 2.02
C GLU A 77 -0.51 21.22 1.30
N LEU A 78 0.46 20.33 1.06
CA LEU A 78 1.68 20.60 0.32
C LEU A 78 1.73 19.68 -0.88
N SER A 79 2.19 20.20 -2.02
CA SER A 79 2.34 19.41 -3.24
C SER A 79 3.67 19.68 -3.91
N ALA A 80 4.16 18.68 -4.63
CA ALA A 80 5.32 18.79 -5.50
C ALA A 80 4.98 18.13 -6.83
N ARG A 81 5.37 18.77 -7.93
CA ARG A 81 5.16 18.26 -9.28
C ARG A 81 6.41 18.42 -10.13
N TYR A 82 6.63 17.47 -11.01
CA TYR A 82 7.65 17.50 -12.04
C TYR A 82 6.95 17.44 -13.39
N THR A 83 7.09 18.50 -14.18
CA THR A 83 6.33 18.72 -15.40
C THR A 83 7.27 18.71 -16.60
N ASN A 84 6.99 17.83 -17.56
CA ASN A 84 7.50 17.88 -18.92
C ASN A 84 6.61 18.81 -19.75
N ILE A 85 7.22 19.74 -20.48
CA ILE A 85 6.55 20.56 -21.48
C ILE A 85 6.86 19.90 -22.82
N ASN A 86 5.91 19.14 -23.34
CA ASN A 86 6.10 18.39 -24.57
C ASN A 86 6.38 19.34 -25.73
N ASP A 87 7.29 18.94 -26.63
CA ASP A 87 7.68 19.68 -27.83
C ASP A 87 8.40 21.03 -27.55
N ALA A 88 8.65 21.38 -26.28
CA ALA A 88 9.51 22.51 -25.92
C ALA A 88 10.97 22.05 -25.79
N PRO A 89 11.93 22.61 -26.54
CA PRO A 89 13.34 22.20 -26.44
C PRO A 89 13.93 22.51 -25.05
N ALA A 90 14.62 21.53 -24.45
CA ALA A 90 15.26 21.70 -23.14
C ALA A 90 16.36 22.77 -23.13
N PHE A 91 17.08 22.92 -24.24
CA PHE A 91 18.14 23.92 -24.41
C PHE A 91 17.99 24.60 -25.78
N GLN A 92 18.36 25.88 -25.85
CA GLN A 92 18.38 26.63 -27.10
C GLN A 92 19.71 26.38 -27.85
N GLY A 93 19.63 26.13 -29.15
CA GLY A 93 20.77 25.90 -30.04
C GLY A 93 20.87 24.46 -30.58
N ASP A 94 21.36 24.33 -31.82
CA ASP A 94 21.37 23.05 -32.57
C ASP A 94 22.24 21.96 -31.92
N GLU A 95 23.27 22.33 -31.15
CA GLU A 95 24.21 21.40 -30.52
C GLU A 95 23.56 20.49 -29.47
N ASN A 96 22.38 20.84 -28.97
CA ASN A 96 21.67 20.10 -27.90
C ASN A 96 20.24 19.69 -28.30
N ALA A 97 19.91 19.68 -29.60
CA ALA A 97 18.57 19.35 -30.09
C ALA A 97 18.07 17.95 -29.63
N ASP A 98 19.00 17.00 -29.42
CA ASP A 98 18.68 15.63 -29.01
C ASP A 98 18.46 15.46 -27.49
N PHE A 99 18.58 16.52 -26.68
CA PHE A 99 18.39 16.43 -25.22
C PHE A 99 16.93 16.21 -24.81
N GLY A 100 15.99 16.46 -25.74
CA GLY A 100 14.56 16.27 -25.55
C GLY A 100 13.84 17.46 -24.90
N ASP A 101 12.67 17.18 -24.33
CA ASP A 101 11.72 18.19 -23.86
C ASP A 101 12.18 18.93 -22.59
N TYR A 102 11.80 20.20 -22.47
CA TYR A 102 12.01 21.04 -21.29
C TYR A 102 11.22 20.50 -20.10
N LYS A 103 11.87 20.44 -18.94
CA LYS A 103 11.29 19.91 -17.70
C LYS A 103 11.52 20.85 -16.55
N ASP A 104 10.51 20.96 -15.69
CA ASP A 104 10.59 21.80 -14.50
C ASP A 104 9.99 21.14 -13.26
N LYS A 105 10.46 21.59 -12.09
CA LYS A 105 9.92 21.19 -10.78
C LYS A 105 9.15 22.36 -10.18
N ALA A 106 8.00 22.08 -9.60
CA ALA A 106 7.21 23.06 -8.88
C ALA A 106 6.79 22.54 -7.52
N PHE A 107 6.75 23.44 -6.54
CA PHE A 107 6.25 23.19 -5.20
C PHE A 107 5.07 24.10 -4.92
N ASP A 108 3.99 23.51 -4.41
CA ASP A 108 2.73 24.20 -4.17
C ASP A 108 2.33 24.06 -2.69
N ALA A 109 1.55 25.02 -2.19
CA ALA A 109 1.00 25.00 -0.84
C ALA A 109 -0.44 25.51 -0.84
N LYS A 110 -1.29 24.91 -0.02
CA LYS A 110 -2.69 25.29 0.14
C LYS A 110 -3.09 25.26 1.61
N LEU A 111 -3.64 26.38 2.07
CA LEU A 111 -4.09 26.57 3.45
C LEU A 111 -5.61 26.64 3.49
N LEU A 112 -6.23 25.74 4.25
CA LEU A 112 -7.65 25.78 4.55
C LEU A 112 -7.92 26.83 5.64
N LEU A 113 -8.53 27.94 5.25
CA LEU A 113 -8.85 29.06 6.12
C LEU A 113 -10.13 28.79 6.91
N LEU A 114 -11.16 28.30 6.22
CA LEU A 114 -12.46 28.00 6.80
C LEU A 114 -12.93 26.61 6.37
N ARG A 115 -13.33 25.80 7.35
CA ARG A 115 -14.00 24.52 7.07
C ARG A 115 -15.44 24.77 6.68
N GLU A 116 -15.91 24.03 5.69
CA GLU A 116 -17.32 24.03 5.33
C GLU A 116 -18.19 23.68 6.55
N SER A 117 -19.27 24.43 6.71
CA SER A 117 -20.32 24.16 7.70
C SER A 117 -21.67 24.13 7.00
N ARG A 118 -22.76 24.00 7.76
CA ARG A 118 -24.12 24.09 7.21
C ARG A 118 -24.33 25.40 6.45
N TRP A 119 -23.83 26.52 6.97
CA TRP A 119 -24.09 27.85 6.41
C TRP A 119 -22.92 28.44 5.63
N LEU A 120 -21.68 28.16 6.05
CA LEU A 120 -20.49 28.74 5.43
C LEU A 120 -19.85 27.77 4.42
N PRO A 121 -19.29 28.28 3.31
CA PRO A 121 -18.48 27.46 2.40
C PRO A 121 -17.14 27.12 3.05
N ALA A 122 -16.46 26.09 2.51
CA ALA A 122 -15.03 25.95 2.75
C ALA A 122 -14.29 27.08 2.01
N ILE A 123 -13.28 27.66 2.64
CA ILE A 123 -12.45 28.71 2.04
C ILE A 123 -11.00 28.31 2.18
N SER A 124 -10.25 28.35 1.08
CA SER A 124 -8.82 28.13 1.06
C SER A 124 -8.08 29.24 0.32
N ALA A 125 -6.81 29.41 0.67
CA ALA A 125 -5.85 30.20 -0.09
C ALA A 125 -4.65 29.33 -0.42
N GLY A 126 -4.11 29.48 -1.62
CA GLY A 126 -2.99 28.67 -2.04
C GLY A 126 -2.05 29.38 -3.00
N THR A 127 -0.89 28.77 -3.17
CA THR A 127 0.12 29.15 -4.14
C THR A 127 0.55 27.92 -4.91
N GLN A 128 0.82 28.13 -6.18
CA GLN A 128 1.52 27.16 -7.03
C GLN A 128 2.91 27.70 -7.34
N ASP A 129 3.87 26.78 -7.43
CA ASP A 129 5.26 27.03 -7.81
C ASP A 129 5.88 28.23 -7.09
N TYR A 130 5.88 28.17 -5.75
CA TYR A 130 6.34 29.28 -4.90
C TYR A 130 7.87 29.34 -4.76
N MET A 131 8.59 28.30 -5.18
CA MET A 131 10.04 28.14 -5.01
C MET A 131 10.68 27.58 -6.27
N GLY A 132 11.91 28.02 -6.59
CA GLY A 132 12.65 27.54 -7.76
C GLY A 132 12.59 28.52 -8.93
N THR A 133 12.36 28.00 -10.13
CA THR A 133 12.22 28.71 -11.41
C THR A 133 10.92 29.52 -11.48
N ARG A 134 9.86 29.06 -10.80
CA ARG A 134 8.56 29.74 -10.71
C ARG A 134 7.84 29.89 -12.06
N LEU A 135 8.07 28.97 -12.99
CA LEU A 135 7.45 28.98 -14.32
C LEU A 135 5.92 28.86 -14.25
N PHE A 136 5.42 28.10 -13.27
CA PHE A 136 3.99 27.86 -13.10
C PHE A 136 3.40 28.61 -11.91
N ALA A 137 3.98 29.78 -11.56
CA ALA A 137 3.60 30.51 -10.37
C ALA A 137 2.16 31.04 -10.45
N ALA A 138 1.38 30.73 -9.42
CA ALA A 138 0.04 31.27 -9.24
C ALA A 138 -0.25 31.50 -7.76
N HIS A 139 -1.11 32.47 -7.44
CA HIS A 139 -1.73 32.58 -6.11
C HIS A 139 -3.24 32.62 -6.29
N TYR A 140 -3.99 32.02 -5.38
CA TYR A 140 -5.43 31.96 -5.48
C TYR A 140 -6.13 31.96 -4.12
N MET A 141 -7.40 32.34 -4.15
CA MET A 141 -8.39 32.00 -3.15
C MET A 141 -9.53 31.23 -3.80
N ALA A 142 -10.04 30.22 -3.10
CA ALA A 142 -11.15 29.40 -3.56
C ALA A 142 -12.16 29.17 -2.44
N MET A 143 -13.44 29.22 -2.79
CA MET A 143 -14.55 28.87 -1.94
C MET A 143 -15.32 27.71 -2.55
N SER A 144 -15.69 26.72 -1.72
CA SER A 144 -16.49 25.59 -2.18
C SER A 144 -17.64 25.28 -1.24
N LYS A 145 -18.78 24.92 -1.82
CA LYS A 145 -20.00 24.59 -1.10
C LYS A 145 -20.67 23.36 -1.70
N ARG A 146 -20.98 22.40 -0.84
CA ARG A 146 -21.78 21.24 -1.19
C ARG A 146 -23.26 21.58 -1.01
N LEU A 147 -23.99 21.43 -2.10
CA LEU A 147 -25.42 21.64 -2.20
C LEU A 147 -26.09 20.28 -2.42
N PHE A 148 -27.23 20.05 -1.78
CA PHE A 148 -28.07 18.85 -1.96
C PHE A 148 -27.37 17.49 -1.72
N GLY A 149 -26.13 17.47 -1.25
CA GLY A 149 -25.36 16.28 -0.86
C GLY A 149 -24.49 15.69 -1.98
N ASP A 150 -24.81 15.96 -3.24
CA ASP A 150 -24.18 15.39 -4.44
C ASP A 150 -23.63 16.44 -5.42
N LEU A 151 -23.97 17.71 -5.24
CA LEU A 151 -23.50 18.83 -6.05
C LEU A 151 -22.47 19.65 -5.27
N ASP A 152 -21.27 19.80 -5.81
CA ASP A 152 -20.19 20.56 -5.21
C ASP A 152 -19.82 21.74 -6.11
N VAL A 153 -20.04 22.95 -5.63
CA VAL A 153 -19.83 24.19 -6.40
C VAL A 153 -18.60 24.90 -5.86
N THR A 154 -17.73 25.35 -6.76
CA THR A 154 -16.51 26.09 -6.45
C THR A 154 -16.47 27.40 -7.22
N LEU A 155 -16.03 28.45 -6.54
CA LEU A 155 -15.72 29.76 -7.12
C LEU A 155 -14.38 30.21 -6.56
N GLY A 156 -13.55 30.83 -7.38
CA GLY A 156 -12.28 31.36 -6.92
C GLY A 156 -11.75 32.47 -7.80
N TYR A 157 -10.68 33.07 -7.33
CA TYR A 157 -9.96 34.12 -8.02
C TYR A 157 -8.46 33.88 -7.88
N GLY A 158 -7.74 34.00 -8.99
CA GLY A 158 -6.30 33.84 -9.04
C GLY A 158 -5.57 35.07 -9.55
N THR A 159 -4.25 35.07 -9.32
CA THR A 159 -3.30 35.99 -9.94
C THR A 159 -2.12 35.23 -10.53
N LYS A 160 -1.44 35.85 -11.50
CA LYS A 160 -0.35 35.28 -12.31
C LYS A 160 -0.88 34.21 -13.27
N ARG A 161 -0.41 32.97 -13.20
CA ARG A 161 -0.81 31.94 -14.17
C ARG A 161 -2.30 31.63 -14.11
N ILE A 162 -2.91 31.57 -12.92
CA ILE A 162 -4.37 31.61 -12.79
C ILE A 162 -4.75 33.08 -12.86
N ASP A 163 -5.32 33.54 -13.97
CA ASP A 163 -5.57 34.95 -14.22
C ASP A 163 -7.07 35.26 -14.16
N GLY A 164 -7.53 35.73 -13.00
CA GLY A 164 -8.92 36.15 -12.81
C GLY A 164 -9.82 35.10 -12.18
N LEU A 165 -11.11 35.17 -12.52
CA LEU A 165 -12.14 34.31 -11.93
C LEU A 165 -12.08 32.90 -12.51
N PHE A 166 -12.16 31.91 -11.63
CA PHE A 166 -12.32 30.51 -11.98
C PHE A 166 -13.42 29.87 -11.15
N GLY A 167 -13.88 28.70 -11.55
CA GLY A 167 -14.87 27.98 -10.78
C GLY A 167 -15.35 26.75 -11.50
N GLY A 168 -16.31 26.07 -10.90
CA GLY A 168 -16.88 24.88 -11.50
C GLY A 168 -17.78 24.10 -10.57
N VAL A 169 -18.29 23.01 -11.11
CA VAL A 169 -19.24 22.13 -10.47
C VAL A 169 -18.75 20.70 -10.61
N ARG A 170 -18.73 19.97 -9.50
CA ARG A 170 -18.61 18.51 -9.45
C ARG A 170 -19.97 17.94 -9.07
N TYR A 171 -20.48 17.02 -9.86
CA TYR A 171 -21.71 16.29 -9.56
C TYR A 171 -21.43 14.80 -9.41
N ASN A 172 -21.90 14.22 -8.31
CA ASN A 172 -21.75 12.81 -7.98
C ASN A 172 -23.12 12.13 -7.98
N PRO A 173 -23.53 11.48 -9.08
CA PRO A 173 -24.89 10.96 -9.19
C PRO A 173 -25.21 10.00 -8.04
N SER A 174 -26.39 10.19 -7.43
CA SER A 174 -26.80 9.43 -6.24
C SER A 174 -26.85 7.92 -6.48
N TRP A 175 -27.17 7.49 -7.70
CA TRP A 175 -27.16 6.09 -8.16
C TRP A 175 -25.74 5.52 -8.37
N HIS A 176 -24.71 6.37 -8.50
CA HIS A 176 -23.32 5.95 -8.68
C HIS A 176 -22.33 6.93 -8.06
N ARG A 177 -22.28 7.00 -6.72
CA ARG A 177 -21.48 7.97 -5.95
C ARG A 177 -19.96 7.99 -6.20
N LYS A 178 -19.42 6.98 -6.91
CA LYS A 178 -18.00 6.92 -7.31
C LYS A 178 -17.72 7.63 -8.64
N LEU A 179 -18.76 7.89 -9.43
CA LEU A 179 -18.68 8.61 -10.70
C LEU A 179 -18.76 10.11 -10.40
N GLU A 180 -17.98 10.89 -11.14
CA GLU A 180 -17.90 12.34 -11.03
C GLU A 180 -18.09 12.95 -12.41
N LEU A 181 -19.03 13.88 -12.52
CA LEU A 181 -19.17 14.74 -13.68
C LEU A 181 -18.67 16.12 -13.29
N LEU A 182 -17.75 16.67 -14.09
CA LEU A 182 -17.05 17.91 -13.79
C LEU A 182 -17.32 18.92 -14.91
N LEU A 183 -17.64 20.14 -14.51
CA LEU A 183 -17.64 21.30 -15.37
C LEU A 183 -16.78 22.37 -14.69
N GLU A 184 -15.75 22.85 -15.37
CA GLU A 184 -14.80 23.82 -14.85
C GLU A 184 -14.66 24.99 -15.84
N TYR A 185 -14.50 26.20 -15.32
CA TYR A 185 -13.94 27.32 -16.05
C TYR A 185 -12.47 27.45 -15.65
N ASP A 186 -11.58 27.03 -16.54
CA ASP A 186 -10.13 27.08 -16.41
C ASP A 186 -9.64 28.51 -16.69
N ALA A 187 -8.96 29.12 -15.72
CA ALA A 187 -8.41 30.47 -15.83
C ALA A 187 -6.89 30.49 -16.04
N TYR A 188 -6.27 29.39 -16.48
CA TYR A 188 -4.85 29.40 -16.81
C TYR A 188 -4.55 30.25 -18.06
N GLY A 189 -3.60 31.18 -17.92
CA GLY A 189 -3.03 31.97 -19.01
C GLY A 189 -1.95 31.22 -19.78
N TYR A 190 -2.32 30.17 -20.51
CA TYR A 190 -1.38 29.29 -21.25
C TYR A 190 -0.48 30.02 -22.24
N GLU A 191 -0.95 31.13 -22.83
CA GLU A 191 -0.18 31.96 -23.77
C GLU A 191 1.07 32.60 -23.12
N GLN A 192 1.12 32.66 -21.79
CA GLN A 192 2.22 33.24 -21.00
C GLN A 192 3.23 32.18 -20.52
N ASP A 193 2.97 30.89 -20.79
CA ASP A 193 3.84 29.81 -20.35
C ASP A 193 5.17 29.82 -21.15
N LEU A 194 6.24 29.30 -20.53
CA LEU A 194 7.55 29.23 -21.18
C LEU A 194 7.50 28.39 -22.46
N LEU A 195 8.12 28.89 -23.55
CA LEU A 195 8.16 28.21 -24.85
C LEU A 195 6.75 27.85 -25.37
N ALA A 196 5.77 28.73 -25.14
CA ALA A 196 4.38 28.49 -25.53
C ALA A 196 4.21 28.31 -27.05
N ALA A 197 5.07 28.94 -27.86
CA ALA A 197 5.00 28.81 -29.32
C ALA A 197 5.46 27.43 -29.78
N GLU A 198 6.58 26.96 -29.22
CA GLU A 198 7.22 25.69 -29.54
C GLU A 198 6.40 24.51 -29.02
N SER A 199 5.91 24.60 -27.78
CA SER A 199 5.08 23.54 -27.15
C SER A 199 3.63 23.50 -27.65
N GLY A 200 3.19 24.48 -28.43
CA GLY A 200 1.79 24.63 -28.84
C GLY A 200 0.85 25.14 -27.74
N ALA A 201 1.37 25.57 -26.58
CA ALA A 201 0.55 26.22 -25.55
C ALA A 201 -0.09 27.54 -26.01
N LEU A 202 0.47 28.24 -27.01
CA LEU A 202 -0.16 29.41 -27.64
C LEU A 202 -1.55 29.13 -28.23
N GLY A 203 -1.76 27.92 -28.74
CA GLY A 203 -3.05 27.51 -29.31
C GLY A 203 -4.09 27.17 -28.24
N LYS A 204 -3.67 27.06 -26.97
CA LYS A 204 -4.50 26.65 -25.87
C LYS A 204 -5.03 27.85 -25.11
N ARG A 205 -6.33 27.83 -24.81
CA ARG A 205 -6.98 28.86 -24.00
C ARG A 205 -7.68 28.25 -22.81
N GLY A 206 -7.65 28.97 -21.69
CA GLY A 206 -8.56 28.74 -20.59
C GLY A 206 -10.02 28.86 -21.03
N GLY A 207 -10.93 28.32 -20.24
CA GLY A 207 -12.35 28.34 -20.52
C GLY A 207 -13.08 27.09 -20.04
N ALA A 208 -14.23 26.82 -20.64
CA ALA A 208 -15.06 25.68 -20.27
C ALA A 208 -14.32 24.34 -20.53
N THR A 209 -14.16 23.56 -19.46
CA THR A 209 -13.56 22.24 -19.46
C THR A 209 -14.56 21.26 -18.85
N PHE A 210 -14.81 20.17 -19.54
CA PHE A 210 -15.71 19.11 -19.11
C PHE A 210 -14.89 17.89 -18.71
N GLY A 211 -15.27 17.21 -17.62
CA GLY A 211 -14.54 16.05 -17.16
C GLY A 211 -15.44 14.95 -16.63
N VAL A 212 -14.93 13.73 -16.70
CA VAL A 212 -15.51 12.55 -16.05
C VAL A 212 -14.43 11.92 -15.17
N GLY A 213 -14.76 11.74 -13.89
CA GLY A 213 -13.90 11.10 -12.90
C GLY A 213 -14.52 9.81 -12.38
N TYR A 214 -13.67 8.87 -11.98
CA TYR A 214 -14.09 7.65 -11.31
C TYR A 214 -13.13 7.30 -10.18
N ARG A 215 -13.69 7.00 -8.99
CA ARG A 215 -12.91 6.61 -7.82
C ARG A 215 -13.10 5.15 -7.45
N MET A 216 -12.02 4.39 -7.48
CA MET A 216 -11.98 2.97 -7.13
C MET A 216 -11.12 2.73 -5.88
N GLY A 217 -11.76 2.87 -4.72
CA GLY A 217 -11.08 2.72 -3.43
C GLY A 217 -10.03 3.80 -3.22
N TRP A 218 -8.78 3.43 -3.43
CA TRP A 218 -7.58 4.26 -3.29
C TRP A 218 -7.01 4.71 -4.64
N PHE A 219 -7.62 4.30 -5.76
CA PHE A 219 -7.31 4.77 -7.11
C PHE A 219 -8.32 5.81 -7.59
N GLY A 220 -7.86 6.80 -8.33
CA GLY A 220 -8.69 7.76 -9.05
C GLY A 220 -8.25 7.88 -10.50
N ILE A 221 -9.22 7.92 -11.42
CA ILE A 221 -9.01 8.22 -12.83
C ILE A 221 -9.92 9.39 -13.21
N GLN A 222 -9.40 10.33 -13.97
CA GLN A 222 -10.13 11.46 -14.51
C GLN A 222 -9.74 11.64 -15.97
N ALA A 223 -10.72 11.89 -16.82
CA ALA A 223 -10.54 12.34 -18.19
C ALA A 223 -11.24 13.67 -18.36
N ALA A 224 -10.65 14.59 -19.13
CA ALA A 224 -11.18 15.92 -19.35
C ALA A 224 -11.02 16.36 -20.80
N TYR A 225 -11.88 17.25 -21.24
CA TYR A 225 -11.83 17.91 -22.54
C TYR A 225 -12.05 19.41 -22.36
N GLY A 226 -11.11 20.22 -22.82
CA GLY A 226 -11.15 21.67 -22.67
C GLY A 226 -10.09 22.34 -23.53
N GLY A 227 -10.37 23.56 -24.02
CA GLY A 227 -9.44 24.30 -24.87
C GLY A 227 -9.10 23.61 -26.20
N GLY A 228 -9.91 22.63 -26.64
CA GLY A 228 -9.68 21.85 -27.87
C GLY A 228 -8.92 20.53 -27.67
N ASP A 229 -8.40 20.27 -26.48
CA ASP A 229 -7.55 19.10 -26.18
C ASP A 229 -8.18 18.16 -25.15
N VAL A 230 -7.75 16.90 -25.19
CA VAL A 230 -8.06 15.89 -24.16
C VAL A 230 -6.94 15.86 -23.12
N GLY A 231 -7.33 15.83 -21.86
CA GLY A 231 -6.45 15.61 -20.73
C GLY A 231 -6.90 14.44 -19.87
N GLY A 232 -6.06 14.03 -18.94
CA GLY A 232 -6.36 13.00 -17.97
C GLY A 232 -5.49 13.09 -16.73
N ASN A 233 -5.97 12.49 -15.64
CA ASN A 233 -5.27 12.40 -14.38
C ASN A 233 -5.48 11.01 -13.77
N LEU A 234 -4.39 10.33 -13.44
CA LEU A 234 -4.38 9.07 -12.71
C LEU A 234 -3.80 9.33 -11.34
N SER A 235 -4.44 8.81 -10.29
CA SER A 235 -4.03 9.07 -8.91
C SER A 235 -4.17 7.86 -7.99
N VAL A 236 -3.33 7.82 -6.97
CA VAL A 236 -3.39 6.91 -5.82
C VAL A 236 -3.43 7.74 -4.54
N SER A 237 -4.33 7.41 -3.62
CA SER A 237 -4.53 8.11 -2.34
C SER A 237 -4.36 7.15 -1.15
N ILE A 238 -3.40 7.47 -0.27
CA ILE A 238 -2.96 6.65 0.85
C ILE A 238 -3.15 7.43 2.16
N PRO A 239 -4.08 7.02 3.04
CA PRO A 239 -4.25 7.58 4.37
C PRO A 239 -3.20 6.98 5.33
N LEU A 240 -2.12 7.72 5.57
CA LEU A 240 -0.99 7.28 6.43
C LEU A 240 -1.38 7.12 7.89
N ASN A 241 -2.48 7.73 8.33
CA ASN A 241 -3.01 7.64 9.69
C ASN A 241 -3.86 6.37 9.94
N ARG A 242 -4.23 5.62 8.89
CA ARG A 242 -5.07 4.43 9.02
C ARG A 242 -4.21 3.18 9.18
N LYS A 243 -4.28 2.57 10.37
CA LYS A 243 -3.65 1.27 10.64
C LYS A 243 -4.21 0.20 9.70
N GLU A 244 -3.31 -0.66 9.19
CA GLU A 244 -3.66 -1.75 8.26
C GLU A 244 -4.45 -1.27 7.03
N PHE A 245 -4.18 -0.05 6.53
CA PHE A 245 -4.81 0.49 5.32
C PHE A 245 -4.57 -0.41 4.09
N ILE A 246 -3.32 -0.81 3.87
CA ILE A 246 -2.98 -1.76 2.83
C ILE A 246 -3.53 -3.11 3.28
N PRO A 247 -4.51 -3.68 2.56
CA PRO A 247 -5.06 -4.97 2.91
C PRO A 247 -3.95 -6.02 2.88
N LYS A 248 -3.96 -6.94 3.84
CA LYS A 248 -3.01 -8.04 3.90
C LYS A 248 -3.52 -9.19 3.03
N ILE A 249 -3.42 -9.00 1.72
CA ILE A 249 -4.02 -9.87 0.68
C ILE A 249 -3.51 -11.32 0.83
N ASP A 250 -2.29 -11.50 1.34
CA ASP A 250 -1.64 -12.81 1.44
C ASP A 250 -1.70 -13.45 2.83
N GLU A 251 -2.31 -12.82 3.84
CA GLU A 251 -2.48 -13.47 5.14
C GLU A 251 -3.51 -14.60 5.00
N PRO A 252 -3.15 -15.87 5.29
CA PRO A 252 -4.10 -16.98 5.15
C PRO A 252 -5.33 -16.79 6.05
N ALA A 253 -6.46 -17.37 5.66
CA ALA A 253 -7.68 -17.31 6.47
C ALA A 253 -7.47 -17.98 7.86
N PRO A 254 -8.22 -17.57 8.91
CA PRO A 254 -8.15 -18.25 10.20
C PRO A 254 -8.56 -19.73 10.10
N PHE A 255 -7.69 -20.63 10.52
CA PHE A 255 -7.95 -22.07 10.48
C PHE A 255 -8.93 -22.49 11.56
N ARG A 256 -9.88 -23.34 11.19
CA ARG A 256 -10.85 -23.94 12.10
C ARG A 256 -10.52 -25.41 12.26
N VAL A 257 -9.80 -25.76 13.33
CA VAL A 257 -9.53 -27.16 13.66
C VAL A 257 -10.84 -27.84 14.08
N ARG A 258 -11.11 -29.04 13.55
CA ARG A 258 -12.27 -29.87 13.92
C ARG A 258 -11.92 -31.13 14.74
N ARG A 259 -10.65 -31.30 15.13
CA ARG A 259 -10.21 -32.47 15.90
C ARG A 259 -10.43 -32.25 17.39
N GLY A 260 -10.99 -33.25 18.06
CA GLY A 260 -11.10 -33.27 19.52
C GLY A 260 -9.73 -33.48 20.17
N GLN A 261 -9.56 -32.91 21.37
CA GLN A 261 -8.35 -33.07 22.15
C GLN A 261 -8.24 -34.48 22.74
N GLN A 262 -7.01 -34.94 22.93
CA GLN A 262 -6.69 -36.21 23.61
C GLN A 262 -5.81 -35.93 24.83
N PRO A 263 -5.81 -36.77 25.88
CA PRO A 263 -4.94 -36.56 27.04
C PRO A 263 -3.44 -36.67 26.69
N ALA A 264 -2.59 -36.01 27.46
CA ALA A 264 -1.14 -35.95 27.28
C ALA A 264 -0.49 -37.35 27.31
N ALA A 265 -1.07 -38.31 28.03
CA ALA A 265 -0.63 -39.71 28.02
C ALA A 265 -0.71 -40.31 26.61
N ALA A 266 -1.84 -40.14 25.92
CA ALA A 266 -2.03 -40.64 24.56
C ALA A 266 -1.05 -40.00 23.55
N TRP A 267 -0.66 -38.75 23.79
CA TRP A 267 0.33 -38.05 22.97
C TRP A 267 1.75 -38.62 23.11
N ARG A 268 2.11 -39.14 24.29
CA ARG A 268 3.41 -39.80 24.49
C ARG A 268 3.49 -41.15 23.80
N GLU A 269 2.35 -41.83 23.71
CA GLU A 269 2.26 -43.19 23.14
C GLU A 269 2.00 -43.18 21.62
N ASN A 270 1.40 -42.10 21.09
CA ASN A 270 0.98 -42.03 19.70
C ASN A 270 1.59 -40.83 18.96
N SER A 271 2.70 -41.09 18.27
CA SER A 271 3.39 -40.10 17.43
C SER A 271 2.53 -39.53 16.30
N ARG A 272 1.43 -40.20 15.91
CA ARG A 272 0.51 -39.70 14.88
C ARG A 272 -0.25 -38.45 15.33
N LEU A 273 -0.45 -38.25 16.63
CA LEU A 273 -1.13 -37.05 17.16
C LEU A 273 -0.27 -35.80 16.96
N ALA A 274 1.04 -35.89 17.25
CA ALA A 274 1.98 -34.81 16.97
C ALA A 274 2.13 -34.55 15.46
N ALA A 275 2.20 -35.61 14.64
CA ALA A 275 2.23 -35.49 13.18
C ALA A 275 0.96 -34.83 12.62
N ALA A 276 -0.20 -35.12 13.20
CA ALA A 276 -1.49 -34.52 12.87
C ALA A 276 -1.52 -33.02 13.16
N LEU A 277 -1.11 -32.60 14.36
CA LEU A 277 -1.03 -31.17 14.73
C LEU A 277 -0.01 -30.42 13.89
N ARG A 278 1.14 -31.05 13.59
CA ARG A 278 2.11 -30.50 12.63
C ARG A 278 1.47 -30.27 11.27
N SER A 279 0.70 -31.24 10.75
CA SER A 279 -0.03 -31.08 9.48
C SER A 279 -1.06 -29.95 9.53
N ASP A 280 -1.74 -29.74 10.67
CA ASP A 280 -2.70 -28.64 10.84
C ASP A 280 -2.02 -27.28 10.78
N LEU A 281 -0.82 -27.15 11.36
CA LEU A 281 -0.02 -25.93 11.25
C LEU A 281 0.55 -25.76 9.82
N GLU A 282 1.01 -26.82 9.18
CA GLU A 282 1.52 -26.74 7.81
C GLU A 282 0.43 -26.35 6.80
N MET A 283 -0.81 -26.84 6.96
CA MET A 283 -1.95 -26.41 6.13
C MET A 283 -2.29 -24.92 6.28
N GLN A 284 -1.85 -24.29 7.37
CA GLN A 284 -1.98 -22.86 7.60
C GLN A 284 -0.83 -22.04 7.01
N GLY A 285 0.16 -22.70 6.41
CA GLY A 285 1.35 -22.05 5.86
C GLY A 285 2.51 -21.92 6.83
N TYR A 286 2.45 -22.48 8.04
CA TYR A 286 3.63 -22.58 8.89
C TYR A 286 4.66 -23.53 8.27
N LYS A 287 5.93 -23.20 8.45
CA LYS A 287 7.09 -23.95 7.93
C LYS A 287 8.05 -24.28 9.07
N ASN A 288 8.94 -25.24 8.82
CA ASN A 288 9.90 -25.75 9.79
C ASN A 288 9.26 -26.07 11.15
N VAL A 289 8.10 -26.75 11.11
CA VAL A 289 7.27 -27.03 12.28
C VAL A 289 7.77 -28.27 13.02
N HIS A 290 8.24 -28.07 14.23
CA HIS A 290 8.64 -29.13 15.17
C HIS A 290 7.79 -29.05 16.41
N ILE A 291 7.33 -30.21 16.91
CA ILE A 291 6.42 -30.28 18.06
C ILE A 291 6.87 -31.41 18.97
N VAL A 292 7.07 -31.09 20.24
CA VAL A 292 7.42 -32.05 21.28
C VAL A 292 6.59 -31.79 22.53
N LEU A 293 6.14 -32.85 23.18
CA LEU A 293 5.50 -32.79 24.50
C LEU A 293 6.55 -33.13 25.57
N ALA A 294 6.90 -32.17 26.41
CA ALA A 294 7.89 -32.33 27.47
C ALA A 294 7.32 -31.86 28.80
N GLY A 295 7.24 -32.76 29.80
CA GLY A 295 6.78 -32.39 31.15
C GLY A 295 5.38 -31.75 31.21
N GLY A 296 4.46 -32.13 30.31
CA GLY A 296 3.12 -31.51 30.22
C GLY A 296 3.07 -30.19 29.46
N THR A 297 4.22 -29.68 28.99
CA THR A 297 4.31 -28.50 28.11
C THR A 297 4.38 -28.92 26.65
N VAL A 298 3.51 -28.36 25.82
CA VAL A 298 3.63 -28.50 24.36
C VAL A 298 4.62 -27.46 23.88
N ARG A 299 5.79 -27.91 23.43
CA ARG A 299 6.80 -27.05 22.85
C ARG A 299 6.77 -27.14 21.33
N ALA A 300 6.65 -26.01 20.66
CA ALA A 300 6.63 -25.92 19.21
C ALA A 300 7.70 -24.95 18.70
N SER A 301 8.45 -25.34 17.68
CA SER A 301 9.29 -24.44 16.89
C SER A 301 8.68 -24.29 15.51
N LEU A 302 8.48 -23.06 15.04
CA LEU A 302 7.80 -22.78 13.77
C LEU A 302 8.17 -21.41 13.21
N THR A 303 8.01 -21.25 11.89
CA THR A 303 8.04 -19.96 11.21
C THR A 303 6.80 -19.77 10.35
N HIS A 304 6.43 -18.53 10.05
CA HIS A 304 5.39 -18.23 9.09
C HIS A 304 5.89 -17.20 8.06
N PRO A 305 5.97 -17.56 6.76
CA PRO A 305 6.55 -16.68 5.74
C PRO A 305 5.63 -15.50 5.38
N ARG A 306 4.30 -15.69 5.44
CA ARG A 306 3.31 -14.69 5.00
C ARG A 306 2.73 -13.77 6.08
N ILE A 307 2.74 -14.16 7.35
CA ILE A 307 2.18 -13.33 8.44
C ILE A 307 3.30 -12.45 8.98
N PHE A 308 3.23 -11.16 8.66
CA PHE A 308 4.29 -10.21 8.99
C PHE A 308 4.38 -9.91 10.50
N LEU A 309 3.23 -9.84 11.18
CA LEU A 309 3.18 -9.56 12.62
C LEU A 309 3.43 -10.84 13.43
N MET A 310 4.60 -10.91 14.08
CA MET A 310 4.99 -12.06 14.91
C MET A 310 3.92 -12.46 15.94
N GLY A 311 3.37 -11.50 16.70
CA GLY A 311 2.33 -11.80 17.69
C GLY A 311 1.06 -12.40 17.08
N ARG A 312 0.71 -12.00 15.84
CA ARG A 312 -0.43 -12.57 15.09
C ARG A 312 -0.11 -14.00 14.63
N ALA A 313 1.11 -14.24 14.13
CA ALA A 313 1.56 -15.57 13.75
C ALA A 313 1.62 -16.51 14.95
N VAL A 314 2.19 -16.08 16.08
CA VAL A 314 2.25 -16.88 17.30
C VAL A 314 0.86 -17.12 17.87
N GLY A 315 -0.01 -16.12 17.92
CA GLY A 315 -1.37 -16.27 18.44
C GLY A 315 -2.22 -17.27 17.64
N ARG A 316 -2.10 -17.28 16.31
CA ARG A 316 -2.77 -18.28 15.44
C ARG A 316 -2.23 -19.70 15.66
N ALA A 317 -0.92 -19.85 15.82
CA ALA A 317 -0.32 -21.13 16.15
C ALA A 317 -0.77 -21.61 17.54
N ALA A 318 -0.75 -20.73 18.54
CA ALA A 318 -1.18 -21.00 19.90
C ALA A 318 -2.64 -21.45 19.95
N ARG A 319 -3.54 -20.81 19.18
CA ARG A 319 -4.94 -21.25 19.04
C ARG A 319 -5.05 -22.67 18.47
N THR A 320 -4.26 -22.98 17.44
CA THR A 320 -4.26 -24.31 16.83
C THR A 320 -3.76 -25.37 17.82
N ILE A 321 -2.65 -25.09 18.50
CA ILE A 321 -2.08 -25.98 19.53
C ILE A 321 -3.06 -26.15 20.70
N LEU A 322 -3.74 -25.09 21.13
CA LEU A 322 -4.74 -25.14 22.21
C LEU A 322 -5.97 -25.99 21.86
N LEU A 323 -6.38 -26.02 20.59
CA LEU A 323 -7.58 -26.75 20.15
C LEU A 323 -7.29 -28.18 19.72
N ALA A 324 -6.10 -28.43 19.17
CA ALA A 324 -5.73 -29.72 18.60
C ALA A 324 -4.63 -30.45 19.37
N GLY A 325 -4.04 -29.82 20.38
CA GLY A 325 -3.04 -30.40 21.27
C GLY A 325 -3.63 -31.20 22.43
N PRO A 326 -2.80 -31.62 23.41
CA PRO A 326 -3.24 -32.31 24.60
C PRO A 326 -4.31 -31.53 25.40
N ALA A 327 -5.34 -32.22 25.87
CA ALA A 327 -6.45 -31.62 26.62
C ALA A 327 -6.00 -31.02 27.96
N ASP A 328 -5.00 -31.64 28.58
CA ASP A 328 -4.41 -31.39 29.89
C ASP A 328 -3.00 -30.80 29.80
N ALA A 329 -2.70 -30.08 28.70
CA ALA A 329 -1.46 -29.33 28.58
C ALA A 329 -1.35 -28.29 29.70
N GLN A 330 -0.21 -28.26 30.39
CA GLN A 330 0.05 -27.31 31.47
C GLN A 330 0.54 -25.96 30.93
N ALA A 331 1.27 -25.98 29.81
CA ALA A 331 1.75 -24.78 29.14
C ALA A 331 1.93 -25.02 27.63
N ILE A 332 1.92 -23.93 26.87
CA ILE A 332 2.28 -23.91 25.45
C ILE A 332 3.48 -23.00 25.27
N GLU A 333 4.58 -23.55 24.78
CA GLU A 333 5.81 -22.82 24.48
C GLU A 333 6.01 -22.78 22.96
N ILE A 334 6.06 -21.59 22.38
CA ILE A 334 6.25 -21.39 20.93
C ILE A 334 7.55 -20.61 20.71
N ILE A 335 8.51 -21.28 20.08
CA ILE A 335 9.75 -20.69 19.59
C ILE A 335 9.49 -20.22 18.15
N TYR A 336 9.34 -18.91 17.96
CA TYR A 336 9.14 -18.33 16.65
C TYR A 336 10.49 -18.08 15.97
N THR A 337 10.69 -18.68 14.80
CA THR A 337 11.93 -18.57 14.03
C THR A 337 11.74 -17.72 12.76
N ARG A 338 12.84 -17.17 12.23
CA ARG A 338 12.92 -16.57 10.90
C ARG A 338 14.27 -16.96 10.29
N ASN A 339 14.25 -17.54 9.09
CA ASN A 339 15.45 -18.11 8.45
C ASN A 339 16.19 -19.09 9.39
N ASP A 340 15.46 -19.95 10.08
CA ASP A 340 15.97 -20.93 11.07
C ASP A 340 16.66 -20.35 12.31
N LEU A 341 16.60 -19.04 12.49
CA LEU A 341 17.09 -18.35 13.69
C LEU A 341 15.92 -18.06 14.64
N PRO A 342 16.00 -18.46 15.91
CA PRO A 342 15.03 -18.07 16.92
C PRO A 342 14.97 -16.54 17.04
N LEU A 343 13.75 -15.97 17.01
CA LEU A 343 13.52 -14.55 17.24
C LEU A 343 12.95 -14.29 18.63
N ALA A 344 11.95 -15.07 19.03
CA ALA A 344 11.32 -14.95 20.33
C ALA A 344 10.67 -16.27 20.75
N THR A 345 10.65 -16.51 22.06
CA THR A 345 9.93 -17.59 22.71
C THR A 345 8.73 -17.01 23.45
N TYR A 346 7.54 -17.53 23.15
CA TYR A 346 6.31 -17.21 23.86
C TYR A 346 5.92 -18.39 24.73
N VAL A 347 5.72 -18.16 26.03
CA VAL A 347 5.25 -19.17 26.97
C VAL A 347 3.88 -18.76 27.48
N PHE A 348 2.87 -19.53 27.10
CA PHE A 348 1.51 -19.45 27.64
C PHE A 348 1.42 -20.42 28.81
N SER A 349 1.62 -19.92 30.02
CA SER A 349 1.71 -20.74 31.25
C SER A 349 0.35 -21.22 31.76
N ASP A 350 -0.74 -20.66 31.22
CA ASP A 350 -2.11 -21.01 31.59
C ASP A 350 -2.95 -21.15 30.30
N PRO A 351 -3.05 -22.37 29.74
CA PRO A 351 -3.86 -22.64 28.56
C PRO A 351 -5.36 -22.36 28.76
N ALA A 352 -5.87 -22.39 29.99
CA ALA A 352 -7.26 -22.06 30.27
C ALA A 352 -7.51 -20.56 30.12
N GLN A 353 -6.60 -19.70 30.60
CA GLN A 353 -6.67 -18.26 30.32
C GLN A 353 -6.52 -17.95 28.82
N LEU A 354 -5.65 -18.67 28.12
CA LEU A 354 -5.53 -18.51 26.67
C LEU A 354 -6.85 -18.86 25.95
N ARG A 355 -7.56 -19.90 26.42
CA ARG A 355 -8.89 -20.27 25.91
C ARG A 355 -9.91 -19.17 26.18
N ALA A 356 -10.02 -18.71 27.42
CA ALA A 356 -10.89 -17.61 27.82
C ALA A 356 -10.65 -16.33 26.99
N TYR A 357 -9.39 -16.03 26.64
CA TYR A 357 -9.06 -14.91 25.77
C TYR A 357 -9.59 -15.10 24.35
N PHE A 358 -9.42 -16.29 23.75
CA PHE A 358 -9.94 -16.57 22.41
C PHE A 358 -11.47 -16.64 22.35
N ASP A 359 -12.11 -16.98 23.47
CA ASP A 359 -13.56 -17.00 23.63
C ASP A 359 -14.14 -15.60 23.95
N GLY A 360 -13.27 -14.59 24.17
CA GLY A 360 -13.64 -13.20 24.43
C GLY A 360 -14.03 -12.91 25.88
N GLU A 361 -13.77 -13.82 26.81
CA GLU A 361 -14.10 -13.71 28.23
C GLU A 361 -13.10 -12.83 29.01
N ILE A 362 -11.86 -12.72 28.53
CA ILE A 362 -10.83 -11.87 29.14
C ILE A 362 -10.16 -10.95 28.11
N SER A 363 -9.66 -9.80 28.58
CA SER A 363 -8.94 -8.85 27.74
C SER A 363 -7.49 -9.26 27.46
N ALA A 364 -6.87 -8.63 26.46
CA ALA A 364 -5.46 -8.85 26.13
C ALA A 364 -4.53 -8.46 27.29
N GLU A 365 -4.87 -7.41 28.06
CA GLU A 365 -4.11 -6.96 29.23
C GLU A 365 -4.15 -7.97 30.38
N ARG A 366 -5.24 -8.73 30.50
CA ARG A 366 -5.34 -9.81 31.48
C ARG A 366 -4.51 -11.01 31.04
N LEU A 367 -4.62 -11.42 29.78
CA LEU A 367 -3.81 -12.51 29.21
C LEU A 367 -2.31 -12.19 29.30
N SER A 368 -1.89 -10.95 29.04
CA SER A 368 -0.47 -10.58 29.04
C SER A 368 0.24 -10.80 30.38
N ARG A 369 -0.51 -10.96 31.48
CA ARG A 369 0.05 -11.26 32.81
C ARG A 369 0.49 -12.72 32.97
N SER A 370 -0.05 -13.64 32.16
CA SER A 370 0.28 -15.08 32.18
C SER A 370 1.14 -15.52 31.00
N VAL A 371 1.44 -14.60 30.07
CA VAL A 371 2.30 -14.84 28.90
C VAL A 371 3.69 -14.27 29.13
N THR A 372 4.71 -15.12 29.07
CA THR A 372 6.11 -14.68 29.08
C THR A 372 6.64 -14.61 27.65
N ILE A 373 7.27 -13.50 27.28
CA ILE A 373 7.89 -13.32 25.97
C ILE A 373 9.38 -13.05 26.16
N THR A 374 10.20 -13.98 25.72
CA THR A 374 11.66 -13.87 25.77
C THR A 374 12.20 -13.66 24.36
N ARG A 375 12.90 -12.55 24.10
CA ARG A 375 13.56 -12.33 22.80
C ARG A 375 14.87 -13.10 22.74
N ALA A 376 15.22 -13.62 21.58
CA ALA A 376 16.53 -14.24 21.37
C ALA A 376 17.62 -13.16 21.45
N VAL A 377 18.62 -13.38 22.30
CA VAL A 377 19.83 -12.55 22.40
C VAL A 377 20.98 -13.36 21.80
N PRO A 378 21.83 -12.79 20.93
CA PRO A 378 22.91 -13.52 20.26
C PRO A 378 23.81 -14.32 21.22
N ALA A 379 24.15 -13.77 22.39
CA ALA A 379 24.98 -14.45 23.40
C ALA A 379 24.30 -15.63 24.11
N ALA A 380 22.96 -15.69 24.11
CA ALA A 380 22.19 -16.77 24.72
C ALA A 380 21.86 -17.91 23.73
N MET A 381 22.16 -17.74 22.44
CA MET A 381 21.91 -18.76 21.41
C MET A 381 22.84 -19.97 21.54
N GLU A 382 24.06 -19.81 22.06
CA GLU A 382 25.11 -20.84 22.01
C GLU A 382 24.87 -22.09 22.90
N ALA A 383 23.91 -22.10 23.83
CA ALA A 383 23.80 -23.23 24.78
C ALA A 383 22.39 -23.81 25.01
N GLY A 384 21.37 -22.98 25.21
CA GLY A 384 20.04 -23.43 25.67
C GLY A 384 19.03 -23.67 24.55
N THR A 385 18.80 -22.64 23.74
CA THR A 385 17.79 -22.65 22.68
C THR A 385 18.22 -23.49 21.48
N GLU A 386 19.52 -23.52 21.17
CA GLU A 386 20.06 -24.41 20.15
C GLU A 386 19.88 -25.89 20.51
N ARG A 387 20.23 -26.29 21.74
CA ARG A 387 20.00 -27.66 22.24
C ARG A 387 18.51 -28.03 22.28
N ALA A 388 17.64 -27.13 22.73
CA ALA A 388 16.21 -27.39 22.80
C ALA A 388 15.61 -27.63 21.40
N VAL A 389 15.96 -26.80 20.41
CA VAL A 389 15.47 -26.95 19.03
C VAL A 389 16.13 -28.15 18.31
N SER A 390 17.42 -28.43 18.55
CA SER A 390 18.11 -29.61 17.98
C SER A 390 17.62 -30.93 18.58
N ALA A 391 17.18 -30.94 19.83
CA ALA A 391 16.56 -32.11 20.46
C ALA A 391 15.13 -32.40 19.97
N MET A 392 14.51 -31.46 19.24
CA MET A 392 13.15 -31.57 18.70
C MET A 392 13.08 -32.09 17.26
N ASP A 393 14.18 -32.59 16.69
CA ASP A 393 14.25 -33.05 15.30
C ASP A 393 14.23 -34.60 15.16
N PRO A 394 13.18 -35.34 15.61
CA PRO A 394 13.03 -36.74 15.25
C PRO A 394 12.20 -36.84 13.95
N GLU A 395 12.90 -37.19 12.88
CA GLU A 395 12.39 -37.67 11.59
C GLU A 395 12.21 -36.67 10.42
N ARG A 396 13.02 -36.97 9.39
CA ARG A 396 13.07 -36.38 8.05
C ARG A 396 11.81 -36.75 7.24
N GLY A 397 10.70 -36.06 7.47
CA GLY A 397 9.51 -36.17 6.63
C GLY A 397 9.77 -35.72 5.19
N LYS A 398 9.16 -36.42 4.21
CA LYS A 398 9.21 -36.05 2.78
C LYS A 398 8.62 -34.63 2.56
N PRO A 399 9.25 -33.80 1.71
CA PRO A 399 8.74 -32.46 1.42
C PRO A 399 7.36 -32.56 0.77
N ALA A 400 6.38 -31.80 1.28
CA ALA A 400 5.16 -31.52 0.54
C ALA A 400 5.47 -30.40 -0.45
N THR A 401 5.14 -30.64 -1.72
CA THR A 401 5.37 -29.74 -2.85
C THR A 401 4.10 -28.94 -3.08
N ALA A 402 4.15 -27.62 -2.92
CA ALA A 402 3.12 -26.71 -3.41
C ALA A 402 3.72 -25.92 -4.58
N LEU A 403 3.10 -26.03 -5.75
CA LEU A 403 3.34 -25.13 -6.88
C LEU A 403 2.23 -24.08 -6.80
N GLU A 404 2.61 -22.84 -6.50
CA GLU A 404 1.67 -21.72 -6.47
C GLU A 404 1.95 -20.84 -7.71
N THR A 405 0.94 -20.67 -8.56
CA THR A 405 0.86 -19.56 -9.52
C THR A 405 0.24 -18.39 -8.75
N ALA A 406 1.03 -17.41 -8.37
CA ALA A 406 0.54 -16.27 -7.61
C ALA A 406 1.18 -14.98 -8.13
N GLU A 407 0.43 -13.88 -8.00
CA GLU A 407 1.03 -12.55 -7.85
C GLU A 407 2.06 -12.68 -6.73
N ASP A 408 3.34 -12.50 -7.05
CA ASP A 408 4.38 -12.75 -6.06
C ASP A 408 4.46 -11.58 -5.08
N ASN A 409 4.53 -11.91 -3.78
CA ASN A 409 4.58 -10.95 -2.67
C ASN A 409 5.80 -10.01 -2.72
N GLU A 410 6.73 -10.23 -3.65
CA GLU A 410 7.90 -9.36 -3.90
C GLU A 410 7.59 -8.28 -4.97
N GLY A 411 6.32 -8.13 -5.36
CA GLY A 411 5.83 -7.05 -6.23
C GLY A 411 5.91 -7.38 -7.72
N HIS A 412 5.90 -8.66 -8.09
CA HIS A 412 5.95 -9.08 -9.48
C HIS A 412 4.55 -9.42 -10.02
N LEU A 413 4.29 -9.01 -11.26
CA LEU A 413 3.00 -9.22 -11.93
C LEU A 413 2.65 -10.70 -12.10
N LEU A 414 3.65 -11.56 -12.34
CA LEU A 414 3.49 -13.00 -12.51
C LEU A 414 4.74 -13.70 -12.01
N GLY A 415 4.58 -14.72 -11.16
CA GLY A 415 5.68 -15.56 -10.70
C GLY A 415 5.24 -17.01 -10.49
N PHE A 416 6.17 -17.93 -10.71
CA PHE A 416 6.05 -19.33 -10.34
C PHE A 416 6.90 -19.58 -9.11
N LYS A 417 6.25 -19.96 -8.01
CA LYS A 417 6.93 -20.22 -6.76
C LYS A 417 6.68 -21.64 -6.31
N TRP A 418 7.76 -22.33 -6.02
CA TRP A 418 7.77 -23.61 -5.34
C TRP A 418 8.47 -23.42 -4.00
N GLU A 419 7.84 -23.85 -2.91
CA GLU A 419 8.44 -23.78 -1.58
C GLU A 419 8.10 -25.02 -0.74
N ASP A 420 9.11 -25.69 -0.20
CA ASP A 420 8.94 -26.89 0.62
C ASP A 420 8.67 -26.57 2.11
N ARG A 421 8.62 -27.62 2.95
CA ARG A 421 8.42 -27.50 4.42
C ARG A 421 9.63 -26.95 5.17
N ARG A 422 10.82 -27.00 4.56
CA ARG A 422 12.11 -26.56 5.11
C ARG A 422 12.58 -25.21 4.55
N LEU A 423 11.66 -24.43 4.00
CA LEU A 423 11.95 -23.12 3.39
C LEU A 423 12.87 -23.20 2.16
N SER A 424 13.09 -24.38 1.56
CA SER A 424 13.74 -24.44 0.24
C SER A 424 12.78 -23.86 -0.79
N ARG A 425 13.26 -22.98 -1.66
CA ARG A 425 12.45 -22.22 -2.59
C ARG A 425 13.06 -22.27 -3.99
N LEU A 426 12.22 -22.44 -4.99
CA LEU A 426 12.50 -22.06 -6.39
C LEU A 426 11.47 -21.00 -6.76
N HIS A 427 11.95 -19.86 -7.26
CA HIS A 427 11.11 -18.74 -7.64
C HIS A 427 11.51 -18.29 -9.04
N VAL A 428 10.57 -18.32 -9.98
CA VAL A 428 10.79 -17.94 -11.37
C VAL A 428 9.81 -16.85 -11.76
N VAL A 429 10.32 -15.67 -12.09
CA VAL A 429 9.57 -14.52 -12.55
C VAL A 429 9.83 -14.38 -14.05
N PRO A 430 8.87 -14.72 -14.92
CA PRO A 430 9.08 -14.66 -16.36
C PRO A 430 9.18 -13.22 -16.88
N PHE A 431 8.46 -12.27 -16.29
CA PHE A 431 8.45 -10.87 -16.72
C PHE A 431 8.51 -9.93 -15.52
N ASN A 432 9.55 -9.11 -15.51
CA ASN A 432 9.75 -8.05 -14.52
C ASN A 432 10.22 -6.78 -15.23
N VAL A 433 9.93 -5.61 -14.66
CA VAL A 433 10.26 -4.31 -15.25
C VAL A 433 10.99 -3.45 -14.24
N ARG A 434 12.14 -2.92 -14.64
CA ARG A 434 12.89 -1.91 -13.90
C ARG A 434 12.91 -0.63 -14.71
N LEU A 435 12.60 0.48 -14.05
CA LEU A 435 12.54 1.81 -14.66
C LEU A 435 13.63 2.70 -14.06
N PHE A 436 14.30 3.46 -14.91
CA PHE A 436 15.30 4.45 -14.55
C PHE A 436 14.77 5.82 -14.99
N VAL A 437 14.78 6.78 -14.08
CA VAL A 437 14.27 8.13 -14.32
C VAL A 437 15.40 9.15 -14.15
N ASN A 438 15.31 10.25 -14.90
CA ASN A 438 16.22 11.39 -14.79
C ASN A 438 17.68 11.04 -15.14
N ASP A 439 17.87 10.37 -16.27
CA ASP A 439 19.20 10.11 -16.86
C ASP A 439 19.56 11.21 -17.88
N PRO A 440 20.85 11.61 -18.00
CA PRO A 440 21.27 12.67 -18.93
C PRO A 440 20.98 12.39 -20.40
N SER A 441 20.87 11.11 -20.82
CA SER A 441 20.62 10.73 -22.21
C SER A 441 19.14 10.41 -22.49
N GLY A 442 18.26 10.64 -21.52
CA GLY A 442 16.84 10.34 -21.65
C GLY A 442 16.10 10.39 -20.31
N ALA A 443 14.88 10.92 -20.31
CA ALA A 443 14.07 11.05 -19.09
C ALA A 443 13.66 9.70 -18.48
N PHE A 444 13.67 8.64 -19.30
CA PHE A 444 13.13 7.33 -18.99
C PHE A 444 13.92 6.25 -19.73
N HIS A 445 14.49 5.30 -18.99
CA HIS A 445 15.03 4.05 -19.54
C HIS A 445 14.36 2.87 -18.84
N TYR A 446 14.34 1.71 -19.51
CA TYR A 446 13.67 0.52 -19.03
C TYR A 446 14.51 -0.74 -19.21
N ASP A 447 14.23 -1.73 -18.36
CA ASP A 447 14.84 -3.05 -18.41
C ASP A 447 13.78 -4.10 -18.05
N ILE A 448 13.40 -4.88 -19.06
CA ILE A 448 12.49 -6.01 -18.98
C ILE A 448 13.33 -7.28 -18.88
N TYR A 449 13.10 -8.07 -17.84
CA TYR A 449 13.90 -9.25 -17.55
C TYR A 449 13.11 -10.38 -16.91
N SER A 450 13.63 -11.60 -17.06
CA SER A 450 13.24 -12.77 -16.29
C SER A 450 14.23 -13.02 -15.15
N LEU A 451 13.74 -13.59 -14.06
CA LEU A 451 14.54 -13.90 -12.87
C LEU A 451 14.23 -15.33 -12.43
N ALA A 452 15.26 -16.11 -12.13
CA ALA A 452 15.14 -17.42 -11.49
C ALA A 452 16.01 -17.44 -10.24
N GLN A 453 15.40 -17.64 -9.08
CA GLN A 453 16.07 -17.73 -7.79
C GLN A 453 15.88 -19.12 -7.21
N TYR A 454 16.96 -19.71 -6.71
CA TYR A 454 16.94 -21.01 -6.06
C TYR A 454 17.64 -20.92 -4.71
N ARG A 455 16.88 -21.17 -3.65
CA ARG A 455 17.40 -21.30 -2.29
C ARG A 455 17.18 -22.73 -1.80
N LYS A 456 18.25 -23.39 -1.37
CA LYS A 456 18.21 -24.74 -0.80
C LYS A 456 18.69 -24.73 0.63
N HIS A 457 17.82 -25.15 1.56
CA HIS A 457 18.24 -25.41 2.94
C HIS A 457 18.71 -26.86 3.07
N PHE A 458 19.94 -27.05 3.52
CA PHE A 458 20.52 -28.38 3.79
C PHE A 458 20.34 -28.78 5.25
N GLY A 459 20.22 -27.79 6.13
CA GLY A 459 19.99 -27.93 7.55
C GLY A 459 19.93 -26.56 8.23
N ARG A 460 19.87 -26.55 9.56
CA ARG A 460 19.79 -25.31 10.33
C ARG A 460 21.01 -24.43 10.09
N GLY A 461 20.78 -23.20 9.63
CA GLY A 461 21.85 -22.23 9.37
C GLY A 461 22.75 -22.55 8.16
N PHE A 462 22.53 -23.66 7.46
CA PHE A 462 23.30 -24.04 6.26
C PHE A 462 22.40 -24.10 5.03
N PHE A 463 22.58 -23.10 4.15
CA PHE A 463 21.79 -22.93 2.95
C PHE A 463 22.67 -22.52 1.77
N LEU A 464 22.22 -22.84 0.56
CA LEU A 464 22.72 -22.29 -0.69
C LEU A 464 21.68 -21.33 -1.24
N ASP A 465 22.14 -20.16 -1.68
CA ASP A 465 21.33 -19.16 -2.36
C ASP A 465 21.94 -18.87 -3.73
N SER A 466 21.12 -18.93 -4.78
CA SER A 466 21.54 -18.75 -6.16
C SER A 466 20.46 -17.99 -6.92
N GLY A 467 20.89 -17.13 -7.85
CA GLY A 467 20.00 -16.35 -8.69
C GLY A 467 20.58 -16.17 -10.08
N VAL A 468 19.75 -16.36 -11.09
CA VAL A 468 20.07 -16.10 -12.50
C VAL A 468 19.05 -15.13 -13.04
N ARG A 469 19.53 -14.09 -13.72
CA ARG A 469 18.70 -13.07 -14.37
C ARG A 469 18.96 -13.10 -15.87
N PHE A 470 17.88 -13.08 -16.64
CA PHE A 470 17.93 -13.01 -18.09
C PHE A 470 17.26 -11.72 -18.55
N THR A 471 18.04 -10.78 -19.09
CA THR A 471 17.47 -9.57 -19.68
C THR A 471 16.83 -9.91 -21.01
N LEU A 472 15.55 -9.55 -21.17
CA LEU A 472 14.76 -9.79 -22.37
C LEU A 472 14.84 -8.59 -23.32
N LEU A 473 14.62 -7.39 -22.80
CA LEU A 473 14.64 -6.15 -23.56
C LEU A 473 15.04 -4.99 -22.67
N GLU A 474 15.96 -4.14 -23.12
CA GLU A 474 16.37 -2.94 -22.39
C GLU A 474 16.93 -1.88 -23.34
N ASP A 475 16.99 -0.64 -22.88
CA ASP A 475 17.67 0.48 -23.55
C ASP A 475 18.75 1.17 -22.70
N VAL A 476 18.83 0.86 -21.39
CA VAL A 476 19.79 1.43 -20.43
C VAL A 476 21.25 1.18 -20.84
N SER A 477 21.57 0.03 -21.43
CA SER A 477 22.92 -0.32 -21.89
C SER A 477 23.34 0.48 -23.12
N LYS A 478 22.38 1.13 -23.81
CA LYS A 478 22.66 2.01 -24.96
C LYS A 478 23.02 3.42 -24.52
N VAL A 479 22.90 3.74 -23.23
CA VAL A 479 23.41 4.99 -22.66
C VAL A 479 24.93 5.00 -22.81
N ARG A 480 25.43 5.90 -23.66
CA ARG A 480 26.86 6.07 -23.97
C ARG A 480 27.43 7.40 -23.48
N GLN A 481 26.60 8.26 -22.91
CA GLN A 481 27.05 9.54 -22.37
C GLN A 481 27.87 9.31 -21.11
N GLY A 482 29.04 9.94 -21.04
CA GLY A 482 29.89 9.88 -19.87
C GLY A 482 29.26 10.63 -18.69
N SER A 483 29.46 10.12 -17.47
CA SER A 483 29.04 10.82 -16.25
C SER A 483 29.68 12.22 -16.17
N ASN A 484 28.89 13.25 -15.89
CA ASN A 484 29.38 14.61 -15.65
C ASN A 484 29.95 14.81 -14.22
N SER A 485 30.02 13.74 -13.41
CA SER A 485 30.58 13.78 -12.06
C SER A 485 32.09 13.93 -12.09
N ARG A 486 32.63 14.91 -11.35
CA ARG A 486 34.08 15.09 -11.16
C ARG A 486 34.65 14.23 -10.02
N LEU A 487 33.81 13.48 -9.31
CA LEU A 487 34.22 12.58 -8.23
C LEU A 487 34.55 11.18 -8.78
N PRO A 488 35.50 10.44 -8.16
CA PRO A 488 35.81 9.07 -8.56
C PRO A 488 34.54 8.21 -8.64
N HIS A 489 34.32 7.57 -9.79
CA HIS A 489 33.14 6.75 -10.05
C HIS A 489 33.19 5.45 -9.25
N VAL A 490 32.72 5.50 -8.00
CA VAL A 490 32.48 4.29 -7.21
C VAL A 490 31.02 3.90 -7.42
N ARG A 491 30.76 2.93 -8.31
CA ARG A 491 29.43 2.31 -8.55
C ARG A 491 28.34 3.22 -9.15
N SER A 492 28.71 4.31 -9.83
CA SER A 492 27.75 5.30 -10.33
C SER A 492 27.29 5.11 -11.78
N ASP A 493 27.91 4.22 -12.56
CA ASP A 493 27.57 4.04 -13.98
C ASP A 493 26.92 2.68 -14.24
N ILE A 494 25.60 2.63 -14.04
CA ILE A 494 24.82 1.40 -14.17
C ILE A 494 24.80 0.88 -15.61
N ALA A 495 24.94 1.76 -16.61
CA ALA A 495 25.00 1.38 -18.01
C ALA A 495 26.24 0.52 -18.30
N LEU A 496 27.42 0.94 -17.78
CA LEU A 496 28.66 0.16 -17.91
C LEU A 496 28.57 -1.23 -17.24
N TYR A 497 27.93 -1.32 -16.07
CA TYR A 497 27.73 -2.63 -15.40
C TYR A 497 26.83 -3.56 -16.21
N LEU A 498 25.78 -3.04 -16.84
CA LEU A 498 24.86 -3.82 -17.66
C LEU A 498 25.49 -4.27 -18.99
N GLN A 499 26.46 -3.52 -19.52
CA GLN A 499 27.23 -3.91 -20.70
C GLN A 499 28.19 -5.09 -20.43
N GLY A 500 28.85 -5.13 -19.27
CA GLY A 500 29.88 -6.12 -18.95
C GLY A 500 29.39 -7.49 -18.45
N GLY A 501 28.13 -7.60 -18.02
CA GLY A 501 27.57 -8.82 -17.40
C GLY A 501 26.94 -9.82 -18.36
N ARG A 502 27.10 -9.67 -19.68
CA ARG A 502 26.48 -10.54 -20.68
C ARG A 502 27.33 -11.78 -20.95
N LEU A 503 26.76 -12.96 -20.72
CA LEU A 503 27.26 -14.18 -21.33
C LEU A 503 26.84 -14.13 -22.80
N ASN A 504 27.82 -13.95 -23.69
CA ASN A 504 27.62 -13.91 -25.15
C ASN A 504 27.29 -15.30 -25.72
#